data_AF-A0A7U5YJK6-F1
#
_entry.id   AF-A0A7U5YJK6-F1
#
_cell.length_a   1.000
_cell.length_b   1.000
_cell.length_c   1.000
_cell.angle_alpha   90.00
_cell.angle_beta   90.00
_cell.angle_gamma   90.00
#
_symmetry.space_group_name_H-M   'P 1'
#
loop_
_entity.id
_entity.type
_entity.pdbx_description
1 polymer ?
#
loop_
_entity_poly.entity_id
_entity_poly.type
_entity_poly.pdbx_seq_one_letter_code
_entity_poly.pdbx_strand_id
1 'polypeptide(L)'
;MKIMMMKMNHTSLSRKWILFSLVLLSPEILAATESLNFNYKRADTLSLEPRLGLQARACHSKADPMDIMVRFNKGMNITKPYKVMLDISGGPYTKSYAVFSSSAKNRAGTDPDFLVPWSAYAKGAAKVNETNSVNIPAVPEQNGDPFCFSNAGPKYYSIIYPPAYSYGGLLPVFKNPPYYFDPLGSLNESNFNSRCQFALDMLNSLPPEFKNDIRYYWPYGQDLWTHRLIKYTDIGKRTGSYFIENSIKASGKSFMFVETSQNIFFSTRTVYQPPRTEIHTAMQDYKLDENCTTNSCSFTFPTGKGNHGNIIQDGSTFLVKLNNRNITSLTLSLVYDKTTYIWKWQQDGSSLIRNRLYLASSTGGGGAVLPAAIDMTDPYKSFYKNGTQNFYRGTLVTDGSLNMDSYNDYIKKVTPLSLLSSKTADINLVNTDSLTFSLGTGSNGAPTLGIFGQPLKFAPLIVNGKEAASAMQVRNACY
;
A
#
# COMPACT_ATOMS: atom_id res chain seq x y z
N MET A 1 -63.21 -72.65 -10.37
CA MET A 1 -62.38 -71.54 -9.86
C MET A 1 -61.79 -70.82 -11.06
N LYS A 2 -62.24 -69.59 -11.33
CA LYS A 2 -61.99 -68.86 -12.60
C LYS A 2 -60.90 -67.82 -12.31
N ILE A 3 -59.72 -67.98 -12.90
CA ILE A 3 -58.61 -67.01 -12.78
C ILE A 3 -58.90 -65.86 -13.74
N MET A 4 -59.11 -64.66 -13.20
CA MET A 4 -59.36 -63.44 -13.94
C MET A 4 -58.01 -62.83 -14.36
N MET A 5 -57.70 -62.88 -15.67
CA MET A 5 -56.59 -62.14 -16.26
C MET A 5 -56.90 -60.63 -16.27
N MET A 6 -56.13 -59.84 -15.53
CA MET A 6 -56.12 -58.37 -15.70
C MET A 6 -55.42 -58.02 -17.02
N LYS A 7 -56.16 -57.36 -17.92
CA LYS A 7 -55.62 -56.71 -19.12
C LYS A 7 -54.83 -55.47 -18.70
N MET A 8 -53.51 -55.48 -18.92
CA MET A 8 -52.70 -54.26 -18.88
C MET A 8 -52.97 -53.43 -20.14
N ASN A 9 -53.56 -52.25 -19.97
CA ASN A 9 -53.65 -51.26 -21.04
C ASN A 9 -52.34 -50.47 -21.10
N HIS A 10 -51.56 -50.66 -22.17
CA HIS A 10 -50.43 -49.78 -22.49
C HIS A 10 -50.95 -48.47 -23.07
N THR A 11 -51.07 -47.43 -22.25
CA THR A 11 -51.25 -46.05 -22.73
C THR A 11 -49.90 -45.48 -23.14
N SER A 12 -49.63 -45.50 -24.44
CA SER A 12 -48.50 -44.79 -25.05
C SER A 12 -48.82 -43.29 -25.14
N LEU A 13 -48.26 -42.49 -24.22
CA LEU A 13 -48.35 -41.02 -24.25
C LEU A 13 -47.31 -40.44 -25.23
N SER A 14 -47.73 -40.21 -26.47
CA SER A 14 -46.87 -39.72 -27.56
C SER A 14 -46.72 -38.19 -27.66
N ARG A 15 -47.24 -37.41 -26.69
CA ARG A 15 -47.20 -35.94 -26.76
C ARG A 15 -46.15 -35.33 -25.81
N LYS A 16 -44.95 -35.13 -26.34
CA LYS A 16 -43.77 -34.48 -25.68
C LYS A 16 -44.07 -33.11 -25.03
N TRP A 17 -45.10 -32.40 -25.49
CA TRP A 17 -45.42 -31.06 -25.00
C TRP A 17 -46.18 -31.04 -23.66
N ILE A 18 -46.90 -32.11 -23.31
CA ILE A 18 -47.71 -32.16 -22.07
C ILE A 18 -46.82 -32.35 -20.83
N LEU A 19 -45.74 -33.14 -20.96
CA LEU A 19 -44.75 -33.34 -19.88
C LEU A 19 -43.95 -32.06 -19.58
N PHE A 20 -43.64 -31.25 -20.61
CA PHE A 20 -42.96 -29.97 -20.41
C PHE A 20 -43.85 -28.97 -19.66
N SER A 21 -45.16 -28.95 -19.94
CA SER A 21 -46.13 -28.11 -19.22
C SER A 21 -46.35 -28.54 -17.77
N LEU A 22 -46.36 -29.84 -17.47
CA LEU A 22 -46.51 -30.34 -16.09
C LEU A 22 -45.30 -30.00 -15.20
N VAL A 23 -44.08 -30.06 -15.75
CA VAL A 23 -42.84 -29.76 -15.01
C VAL A 23 -42.70 -28.25 -14.70
N LEU A 24 -43.31 -27.38 -15.49
CA LEU A 24 -43.26 -25.91 -15.31
C LEU A 24 -44.39 -25.37 -14.41
N LEU A 25 -45.54 -26.05 -14.32
CA LEU A 25 -46.72 -25.54 -13.61
C LEU A 25 -46.96 -26.18 -12.23
N SER A 26 -46.25 -27.24 -11.85
CA SER A 26 -46.42 -27.89 -10.53
C SER A 26 -45.15 -28.65 -10.10
N PRO A 27 -44.22 -28.00 -9.38
CA PRO A 27 -43.02 -28.65 -8.84
C PRO A 27 -43.33 -29.79 -7.84
N GLU A 28 -44.53 -29.80 -7.27
CA GLU A 28 -44.94 -30.77 -6.24
C GLU A 28 -45.23 -32.17 -6.78
N ILE A 29 -45.52 -32.32 -8.08
CA ILE A 29 -45.75 -33.64 -8.67
C ILE A 29 -44.44 -34.46 -8.77
N LEU A 30 -43.28 -33.78 -8.88
CA LEU A 30 -41.97 -34.42 -8.86
C LEU A 30 -41.54 -34.83 -7.45
N ALA A 31 -41.92 -34.08 -6.41
CA ALA A 31 -41.71 -34.52 -5.02
C ALA A 31 -42.57 -35.76 -4.68
N ALA A 32 -43.75 -35.91 -5.29
CA ALA A 32 -44.56 -37.12 -5.17
C ALA A 32 -43.94 -38.35 -5.89
N THR A 33 -43.03 -38.16 -6.86
CA THR A 33 -42.38 -39.29 -7.55
C THR A 33 -41.35 -40.05 -6.71
N GLU A 34 -40.95 -39.56 -5.54
CA GLU A 34 -40.22 -40.40 -4.56
C GLU A 34 -41.06 -41.62 -4.11
N SER A 35 -42.39 -41.57 -4.27
CA SER A 35 -43.31 -42.69 -4.02
C SER A 35 -43.78 -43.44 -5.28
N LEU A 36 -43.37 -43.00 -6.47
CA LEU A 36 -43.71 -43.67 -7.74
C LEU A 36 -42.44 -43.98 -8.52
N ASN A 37 -42.05 -45.25 -8.43
CA ASN A 37 -40.86 -45.91 -8.97
C ASN A 37 -40.74 -45.83 -10.51
N PHE A 38 -40.59 -44.62 -11.07
CA PHE A 38 -40.37 -44.41 -12.50
C PHE A 38 -38.88 -44.33 -12.80
N ASN A 39 -38.32 -45.45 -13.27
CA ASN A 39 -36.93 -45.59 -13.66
C ASN A 39 -36.73 -45.06 -15.09
N TYR A 40 -36.49 -43.76 -15.25
CA TYR A 40 -36.20 -43.17 -16.56
C TYR A 40 -34.71 -43.36 -16.94
N LYS A 41 -34.34 -44.56 -17.41
CA LYS A 41 -33.02 -44.81 -18.01
C LYS A 41 -33.08 -44.62 -19.53
N ARG A 42 -32.67 -43.43 -20.02
CA ARG A 42 -32.04 -43.34 -21.35
C ARG A 42 -30.53 -43.48 -21.15
N ALA A 43 -29.94 -44.48 -21.81
CA ALA A 43 -28.56 -44.91 -21.61
C ALA A 43 -27.49 -43.85 -21.96
N ASP A 44 -27.86 -42.77 -22.65
CA ASP A 44 -26.90 -41.79 -23.20
C ASP A 44 -27.07 -40.37 -22.65
N THR A 45 -27.87 -40.18 -21.59
CA THR A 45 -28.08 -38.87 -20.98
C THR A 45 -27.98 -38.96 -19.47
N LEU A 46 -27.05 -38.19 -18.88
CA LEU A 46 -27.03 -37.91 -17.44
C LEU A 46 -28.44 -37.55 -16.96
N SER A 47 -28.82 -38.03 -15.77
CA SER A 47 -30.08 -37.66 -15.12
C SER A 47 -30.18 -36.13 -14.96
N LEU A 48 -31.41 -35.64 -14.74
CA LEU A 48 -31.68 -34.19 -14.64
C LEU A 48 -30.86 -33.53 -13.50
N GLU A 49 -30.64 -34.26 -12.40
CA GLU A 49 -29.91 -33.80 -11.20
C GLU A 49 -28.42 -33.47 -11.43
N PRO A 50 -27.58 -34.34 -12.03
CA PRO A 50 -26.22 -33.99 -12.42
C PRO A 50 -26.15 -32.82 -13.39
N ARG A 51 -27.12 -32.68 -14.32
CA ARG A 51 -27.15 -31.57 -15.28
C ARG A 51 -27.47 -30.24 -14.59
N LEU A 52 -28.43 -30.22 -13.67
CA LEU A 52 -28.73 -29.05 -12.84
C LEU A 52 -27.57 -28.69 -11.90
N GLY A 53 -26.89 -29.69 -11.32
CA GLY A 53 -25.71 -29.47 -10.49
C GLY A 53 -24.48 -28.98 -11.25
N LEU A 54 -24.27 -29.43 -12.49
CA LEU A 54 -23.19 -28.95 -13.37
C LEU A 54 -23.50 -27.55 -13.95
N GLN A 55 -24.76 -27.25 -14.26
CA GLN A 55 -25.20 -25.92 -14.68
C GLN A 55 -25.11 -24.91 -13.53
N ALA A 56 -25.49 -25.30 -12.30
CA ALA A 56 -25.33 -24.48 -11.10
C ALA A 56 -23.86 -24.20 -10.74
N ARG A 57 -22.92 -25.07 -11.14
CA ARG A 57 -21.47 -24.81 -11.01
C ARG A 57 -20.92 -23.87 -12.09
N ALA A 58 -21.59 -23.76 -13.24
CA ALA A 58 -21.14 -22.96 -14.36
C ALA A 58 -21.68 -21.52 -14.33
N CYS A 59 -22.75 -21.27 -13.58
CA CYS A 59 -23.33 -19.95 -13.37
C CYS A 59 -22.94 -19.42 -11.99
N HIS A 60 -22.47 -18.17 -11.92
CA HIS A 60 -22.18 -17.56 -10.64
C HIS A 60 -23.44 -17.29 -9.83
N SER A 61 -23.32 -17.43 -8.52
CA SER A 61 -24.36 -17.15 -7.56
C SER A 61 -23.89 -16.09 -6.56
N LYS A 62 -24.84 -15.54 -5.79
CA LYS A 62 -24.49 -14.65 -4.68
C LYS A 62 -23.74 -15.37 -3.54
N ALA A 63 -23.74 -16.70 -3.52
CA ALA A 63 -22.97 -17.51 -2.58
C ALA A 63 -21.47 -17.47 -2.88
N ASP A 64 -21.09 -17.13 -4.11
CA ASP A 64 -19.70 -17.24 -4.55
C ASP A 64 -18.85 -16.09 -3.98
N PRO A 65 -17.57 -16.34 -3.68
CA PRO A 65 -16.65 -15.29 -3.26
C PRO A 65 -16.47 -14.26 -4.39
N MET A 66 -16.08 -13.04 -4.04
CA MET A 66 -15.79 -11.98 -5.00
C MET A 66 -14.56 -11.20 -4.56
N ASP A 67 -13.67 -10.94 -5.52
CA ASP A 67 -12.46 -10.16 -5.30
C ASP A 67 -12.69 -8.71 -5.73
N ILE A 68 -12.24 -7.77 -4.90
CA ILE A 68 -12.23 -6.34 -5.18
C ILE A 68 -10.80 -5.84 -5.02
N MET A 69 -10.21 -5.37 -6.10
CA MET A 69 -8.85 -4.86 -6.12
C MET A 69 -8.85 -3.32 -6.03
N VAL A 70 -8.01 -2.76 -5.17
CA VAL A 70 -7.68 -1.32 -5.15
C VAL A 70 -6.21 -1.17 -5.51
N ARG A 71 -5.94 -0.55 -6.65
CA ARG A 71 -4.61 -0.39 -7.24
C ARG A 71 -4.21 1.06 -7.25
N PHE A 72 -2.96 1.35 -6.89
CA PHE A 72 -2.34 2.65 -7.10
C PHE A 72 -1.24 2.52 -8.13
N ASN A 73 -1.26 3.41 -9.12
CA ASN A 73 -0.29 3.40 -10.19
C ASN A 73 1.12 3.72 -9.67
N LYS A 74 2.11 3.10 -10.30
CA LYS A 74 3.52 3.41 -10.07
C LYS A 74 3.80 4.88 -10.37
N GLY A 75 4.61 5.53 -9.52
CA GLY A 75 5.01 6.92 -9.70
C GLY A 75 3.91 7.93 -9.42
N MET A 76 2.79 7.51 -8.83
CA MET A 76 1.72 8.41 -8.44
C MET A 76 2.25 9.43 -7.41
N ASN A 77 2.34 10.69 -7.84
CA ASN A 77 2.82 11.81 -7.03
C ASN A 77 1.66 12.55 -6.38
N ILE A 78 1.57 12.44 -5.07
CA ILE A 78 0.49 12.94 -4.23
C ILE A 78 1.02 14.15 -3.47
N THR A 79 0.74 15.35 -3.96
CA THR A 79 1.24 16.61 -3.37
C THR A 79 0.27 17.25 -2.36
N LYS A 80 -0.90 16.64 -2.19
CA LYS A 80 -1.98 17.13 -1.31
C LYS A 80 -2.51 15.99 -0.44
N PRO A 81 -3.21 16.27 0.67
CA PRO A 81 -3.87 15.24 1.47
C PRO A 81 -4.68 14.28 0.59
N TYR A 82 -4.43 12.98 0.76
CA TYR A 82 -5.00 11.93 -0.08
C TYR A 82 -5.42 10.76 0.78
N LYS A 83 -6.66 10.30 0.63
CA LYS A 83 -7.18 9.14 1.35
C LYS A 83 -8.14 8.37 0.47
N VAL A 84 -7.97 7.05 0.40
CA VAL A 84 -8.90 6.16 -0.31
C VAL A 84 -9.54 5.23 0.70
N MET A 85 -10.86 5.16 0.68
CA MET A 85 -11.65 4.30 1.53
C MET A 85 -12.62 3.48 0.69
N LEU A 86 -12.84 2.23 1.10
CA LEU A 86 -13.85 1.35 0.54
C LEU A 86 -14.76 0.86 1.68
N ASP A 87 -16.02 1.25 1.62
CA ASP A 87 -17.06 0.78 2.52
C ASP A 87 -17.92 -0.26 1.79
N ILE A 88 -18.10 -1.43 2.41
CA ILE A 88 -18.86 -2.55 1.85
C ILE A 88 -19.88 -2.99 2.89
N SER A 89 -21.15 -2.98 2.52
CA SER A 89 -22.23 -3.56 3.31
C SER A 89 -22.82 -4.77 2.59
N GLY A 90 -23.11 -5.81 3.35
CA GLY A 90 -23.67 -7.04 2.84
C GLY A 90 -24.27 -7.89 3.96
N GLY A 91 -24.57 -9.14 3.64
CA GLY A 91 -25.11 -10.06 4.63
C GLY A 91 -24.90 -11.52 4.23
N PRO A 92 -25.15 -12.45 5.16
CA PRO A 92 -25.07 -13.87 4.85
C PRO A 92 -26.00 -14.20 3.68
N TYR A 93 -25.61 -15.18 2.88
CA TYR A 93 -26.40 -15.64 1.75
C TYR A 93 -26.99 -17.01 2.02
N THR A 94 -28.31 -17.13 1.90
CA THR A 94 -28.99 -18.43 1.95
C THR A 94 -28.75 -19.18 0.65
N LYS A 95 -28.11 -20.35 0.75
CA LYS A 95 -27.85 -21.23 -0.39
C LYS A 95 -29.19 -21.63 -1.02
N SER A 96 -29.34 -21.37 -2.32
CA SER A 96 -30.54 -21.77 -3.06
C SER A 96 -30.41 -23.22 -3.51
N TYR A 97 -31.18 -24.11 -2.89
CA TYR A 97 -31.30 -25.49 -3.32
C TYR A 97 -32.73 -25.75 -3.75
N ALA A 98 -32.98 -25.65 -5.06
CA ALA A 98 -34.29 -25.98 -5.63
C ALA A 98 -34.70 -27.45 -5.38
N VAL A 99 -33.73 -28.31 -5.04
CA VAL A 99 -33.87 -29.77 -4.93
C VAL A 99 -34.26 -30.25 -3.51
N PHE A 100 -34.20 -29.39 -2.49
CA PHE A 100 -34.58 -29.81 -1.13
C PHE A 100 -36.08 -29.66 -0.87
N SER A 101 -36.60 -30.55 -0.02
CA SER A 101 -37.99 -30.56 0.45
C SER A 101 -38.40 -29.21 1.05
N SER A 102 -39.69 -28.91 1.03
CA SER A 102 -40.29 -27.72 1.65
C SER A 102 -39.90 -27.57 3.14
N SER A 103 -39.71 -28.68 3.85
CA SER A 103 -39.23 -28.70 5.25
C SER A 103 -37.80 -28.18 5.42
N ALA A 104 -36.89 -28.44 4.47
CA ALA A 104 -35.53 -27.92 4.49
C ALA A 104 -35.48 -26.43 4.07
N LYS A 105 -36.34 -26.01 3.14
CA LYS A 105 -36.48 -24.58 2.74
C LYS A 105 -36.86 -23.69 3.92
N ASN A 106 -37.71 -24.19 4.83
CA ASN A 106 -38.12 -23.45 6.03
C ASN A 106 -36.98 -23.28 7.08
N ARG A 107 -35.92 -24.09 7.02
CA ARG A 107 -34.74 -23.99 7.90
C ARG A 107 -33.56 -23.24 7.27
N ALA A 108 -33.61 -23.00 5.96
CA ALA A 108 -32.50 -22.44 5.19
C ALA A 108 -32.08 -21.02 5.62
N GLY A 109 -32.98 -20.26 6.27
CA GLY A 109 -32.68 -18.92 6.79
C GLY A 109 -32.00 -18.90 8.17
N THR A 110 -31.99 -20.01 8.90
CA THR A 110 -31.57 -20.06 10.31
C THR A 110 -30.47 -21.08 10.58
N ASP A 111 -30.35 -22.12 9.75
CA ASP A 111 -29.32 -23.15 9.89
C ASP A 111 -27.98 -22.70 9.28
N PRO A 112 -26.87 -22.69 10.03
CA PRO A 112 -25.54 -22.35 9.52
C PRO A 112 -25.11 -23.16 8.29
N ASP A 113 -25.56 -24.41 8.15
CA ASP A 113 -25.19 -25.27 7.03
C ASP A 113 -25.80 -24.80 5.70
N PHE A 114 -26.92 -24.07 5.76
CA PHE A 114 -27.61 -23.48 4.61
C PHE A 114 -27.21 -22.03 4.34
N LEU A 115 -26.29 -21.47 5.13
CA LEU A 115 -25.81 -20.11 4.98
C LEU A 115 -24.36 -20.10 4.46
N VAL A 116 -24.06 -19.11 3.63
CA VAL A 116 -22.68 -18.67 3.41
C VAL A 116 -22.49 -17.41 4.24
N PRO A 117 -21.64 -17.43 5.28
CA PRO A 117 -21.46 -16.28 6.15
C PRO A 117 -20.84 -15.11 5.38
N TRP A 118 -21.18 -13.91 5.82
CA TRP A 118 -20.57 -12.68 5.32
C TRP A 118 -19.23 -12.44 6.02
N SER A 119 -18.20 -12.23 5.22
CA SER A 119 -16.93 -11.68 5.69
C SER A 119 -16.18 -11.03 4.53
N ALA A 120 -15.37 -10.03 4.88
CA ALA A 120 -14.50 -9.33 3.98
C ALA A 120 -13.09 -9.28 4.58
N TYR A 121 -12.09 -9.60 3.78
CA TYR A 121 -10.70 -9.59 4.19
C TYR A 121 -9.87 -8.73 3.25
N ALA A 122 -9.22 -7.70 3.76
CA ALA A 122 -8.39 -6.78 2.99
C ALA A 122 -6.90 -7.06 3.25
N LYS A 123 -6.15 -7.28 2.17
CA LYS A 123 -4.71 -7.53 2.22
C LYS A 123 -3.95 -6.79 1.13
N GLY A 124 -2.81 -6.20 1.46
CA GLY A 124 -1.90 -5.63 0.47
C GLY A 124 -0.75 -4.86 1.10
N ALA A 125 0.08 -4.29 0.25
CA ALA A 125 1.20 -3.45 0.68
C ALA A 125 1.45 -2.32 -0.31
N ALA A 126 2.01 -1.22 0.20
CA ALA A 126 2.48 -0.09 -0.58
C ALA A 126 3.84 0.39 -0.09
N LYS A 127 4.73 0.70 -1.02
CA LYS A 127 5.97 1.42 -0.75
C LYS A 127 5.81 2.87 -1.16
N VAL A 128 6.10 3.77 -0.24
CA VAL A 128 5.82 5.19 -0.40
C VAL A 128 7.05 5.99 -0.01
N ASN A 129 7.51 6.87 -0.90
CA ASN A 129 8.46 7.91 -0.52
C ASN A 129 7.69 9.07 0.08
N GLU A 130 7.85 9.29 1.37
CA GLU A 130 7.19 10.35 2.12
C GLU A 130 8.11 11.53 2.25
N THR A 131 7.59 12.71 1.91
CA THR A 131 8.32 13.97 2.06
C THR A 131 7.79 14.69 3.29
N ASN A 132 8.66 14.88 4.28
CA ASN A 132 8.33 15.41 5.60
C ASN A 132 9.21 16.61 5.97
N SER A 133 8.67 17.49 6.81
CA SER A 133 9.48 18.47 7.55
C SER A 133 10.14 17.79 8.74
N VAL A 134 11.47 17.84 8.81
CA VAL A 134 12.25 17.35 9.94
C VAL A 134 12.83 18.55 10.68
N ASN A 135 12.53 18.64 11.98
CA ASN A 135 13.14 19.64 12.84
C ASN A 135 14.53 19.18 13.26
N ILE A 136 15.54 19.95 12.89
CA ILE A 136 16.92 19.75 13.31
C ILE A 136 17.17 20.70 14.49
N PRO A 137 17.46 20.16 15.70
CA PRO A 137 17.69 20.98 16.88
C PRO A 137 18.93 21.87 16.69
N ALA A 138 19.01 22.91 17.50
CA ALA A 138 20.17 23.78 17.52
C ALA A 138 21.43 22.97 17.84
N VAL A 139 22.52 23.27 17.13
CA VAL A 139 23.84 22.72 17.46
C VAL A 139 24.58 23.81 18.24
N PRO A 140 24.80 23.65 19.56
CA PRO A 140 25.47 24.66 20.37
C PRO A 140 26.94 24.83 19.96
N GLU A 141 27.52 25.99 20.27
CA GLU A 141 28.97 26.16 20.11
C GLU A 141 29.70 25.21 21.04
N GLN A 142 30.67 24.49 20.50
CA GLN A 142 31.44 23.54 21.27
C GLN A 142 32.90 23.54 20.83
N ASN A 143 33.79 23.64 21.81
CA ASN A 143 35.20 23.41 21.61
C ASN A 143 35.51 21.91 21.74
N GLY A 144 36.28 21.38 20.80
CA GLY A 144 36.71 19.99 20.73
C GLY A 144 38.23 19.85 20.73
N ASP A 145 38.69 18.61 20.93
CA ASP A 145 40.11 18.23 20.85
C ASP A 145 41.02 19.04 21.79
N PRO A 146 40.94 18.78 23.11
CA PRO A 146 41.73 19.50 24.09
C PRO A 146 43.21 19.15 24.00
N PHE A 147 44.06 20.16 24.17
CA PHE A 147 45.50 20.03 24.27
C PHE A 147 46.08 21.06 25.26
N CYS A 148 47.31 20.81 25.72
CA CYS A 148 48.03 21.77 26.55
C CYS A 148 49.50 21.88 26.11
N PHE A 149 50.17 22.97 26.46
CA PHE A 149 51.64 23.02 26.39
C PHE A 149 52.22 22.68 27.76
N SER A 150 53.29 21.90 27.76
CA SER A 150 53.97 21.49 28.98
C SER A 150 55.46 21.78 28.89
N ASN A 151 56.05 22.23 30.00
CA ASN A 151 57.50 22.43 30.11
C ASN A 151 58.28 21.10 30.17
N ALA A 152 57.60 19.97 30.37
CA ALA A 152 58.21 18.65 30.54
C ALA A 152 58.41 17.89 29.20
N GLY A 153 58.78 18.57 28.11
CA GLY A 153 58.83 17.98 26.76
C GLY A 153 59.86 16.83 26.56
N PRO A 154 59.76 16.07 25.44
CA PRO A 154 60.79 15.12 25.01
C PRO A 154 62.07 15.91 24.72
N LYS A 155 63.08 15.66 25.52
CA LYS A 155 63.92 16.73 26.07
C LYS A 155 65.00 17.30 25.12
N TYR A 156 65.14 16.88 23.85
CA TYR A 156 66.39 17.19 23.11
C TYR A 156 66.38 17.45 21.58
N TYR A 157 65.29 17.31 20.78
CA TYR A 157 65.37 17.56 19.31
C TYR A 157 64.40 18.59 18.70
N SER A 158 63.41 19.10 19.44
CA SER A 158 62.38 20.02 18.90
C SER A 158 62.88 21.44 18.56
N ILE A 159 64.15 21.74 18.85
CA ILE A 159 64.76 23.07 18.63
C ILE A 159 65.42 23.17 17.24
N ILE A 160 65.98 22.07 16.71
CA ILE A 160 66.73 22.08 15.43
C ILE A 160 65.79 21.80 14.24
N TYR A 161 64.85 20.86 14.40
CA TYR A 161 63.80 20.58 13.41
C TYR A 161 62.43 20.54 14.11
N PRO A 162 61.79 21.70 14.32
CA PRO A 162 60.48 21.74 14.96
C PRO A 162 59.48 20.92 14.13
N PRO A 163 58.75 19.96 14.74
CA PRO A 163 57.80 19.14 14.01
C PRO A 163 56.67 19.99 13.43
N ALA A 164 55.98 19.41 12.44
CA ALA A 164 54.98 20.08 11.62
C ALA A 164 53.81 20.69 12.41
N TYR A 165 53.61 20.34 13.68
CA TYR A 165 52.53 20.82 14.56
C TYR A 165 53.06 21.46 15.86
N SER A 166 54.32 21.93 15.88
CA SER A 166 54.86 22.73 16.98
C SER A 166 54.63 24.23 16.79
N TYR A 167 54.46 24.94 17.91
CA TYR A 167 54.39 26.40 17.92
C TYR A 167 55.66 27.00 18.53
N GLY A 168 56.49 27.68 17.72
CA GLY A 168 57.70 28.35 18.22
C GLY A 168 58.67 27.42 18.96
N GLY A 169 58.72 26.14 18.56
CA GLY A 169 59.51 25.08 19.21
C GLY A 169 58.81 24.38 20.39
N LEU A 170 57.62 24.84 20.79
CA LEU A 170 56.79 24.22 21.82
C LEU A 170 55.90 23.13 21.23
N LEU A 171 55.88 21.98 21.90
CA LEU A 171 55.09 20.82 21.48
C LEU A 171 53.75 20.79 22.24
N PRO A 172 52.61 20.78 21.53
CA PRO A 172 51.33 20.51 22.16
C PRO A 172 51.27 19.04 22.62
N VAL A 173 50.62 18.81 23.76
CA VAL A 173 50.26 17.48 24.24
C VAL A 173 48.75 17.35 24.06
N PHE A 174 48.31 16.47 23.16
CA PHE A 174 46.89 16.26 22.85
C PHE A 174 46.31 15.09 23.63
N LYS A 175 45.03 15.19 24.00
CA LYS A 175 44.27 14.08 24.61
C LYS A 175 44.01 12.95 23.61
N ASN A 176 43.53 13.31 22.44
CA ASN A 176 43.26 12.41 21.31
C ASN A 176 44.33 12.63 20.22
N PRO A 177 44.46 11.76 19.22
CA PRO A 177 45.28 12.06 18.05
C PRO A 177 44.94 13.46 17.49
N PRO A 178 45.94 14.28 17.12
CA PRO A 178 47.28 13.89 16.73
C PRO A 178 48.32 13.79 17.87
N TYR A 179 48.86 12.58 18.10
CA TYR A 179 49.98 12.40 19.04
C TYR A 179 51.31 12.73 18.36
N TYR A 180 52.28 13.19 19.16
CA TYR A 180 53.64 13.41 18.72
C TYR A 180 54.49 12.14 18.85
N PHE A 181 55.28 11.83 17.82
CA PHE A 181 56.25 10.75 17.85
C PHE A 181 57.53 11.17 17.12
N ASP A 182 58.69 11.01 17.76
CA ASP A 182 60.02 11.09 17.15
C ASP A 182 60.93 9.95 17.68
N PRO A 183 62.15 9.77 17.13
CA PRO A 183 63.08 8.75 17.61
C PRO A 183 63.54 8.90 19.08
N LEU A 184 63.26 10.02 19.74
CA LEU A 184 63.73 10.37 21.08
C LEU A 184 62.60 10.48 22.12
N GLY A 185 61.35 10.31 21.70
CA GLY A 185 60.20 10.28 22.58
C GLY A 185 58.87 10.45 21.86
N SER A 186 57.79 10.29 22.63
CA SER A 186 56.43 10.49 22.18
C SER A 186 55.65 11.33 23.18
N LEU A 187 54.69 12.14 22.68
CA LEU A 187 53.66 12.76 23.49
C LEU A 187 52.31 12.19 23.05
N ASN A 188 51.76 11.32 23.89
CA ASN A 188 50.50 10.62 23.65
C ASN A 188 49.48 10.93 24.77
N GLU A 189 48.35 10.23 24.75
CA GLU A 189 47.32 10.36 25.78
C GLU A 189 47.84 10.16 27.20
N SER A 190 48.80 9.25 27.44
CA SER A 190 49.39 9.06 28.77
C SER A 190 50.14 10.31 29.24
N ASN A 191 50.81 11.01 28.32
CA ASN A 191 51.44 12.30 28.62
C ASN A 191 50.39 13.39 28.87
N PHE A 192 49.28 13.39 28.14
CA PHE A 192 48.17 14.29 28.43
C PHE A 192 47.58 14.02 29.82
N ASN A 193 47.30 12.74 30.11
CA ASN A 193 46.69 12.31 31.37
C ASN A 193 47.57 12.65 32.57
N SER A 194 48.88 12.53 32.45
CA SER A 194 49.82 12.85 33.53
C SER A 194 50.08 14.36 33.72
N ARG A 195 49.83 15.20 32.71
CA ARG A 195 50.28 16.61 32.71
C ARG A 195 49.16 17.63 32.57
N CYS A 196 48.21 17.35 31.69
CA CYS A 196 47.13 18.27 31.32
C CYS A 196 45.80 17.94 32.02
N GLN A 197 45.58 16.68 32.44
CA GLN A 197 44.27 16.21 32.87
C GLN A 197 43.69 16.98 34.05
N PHE A 198 44.51 17.33 35.04
CA PHE A 198 44.08 18.15 36.18
C PHE A 198 43.49 19.49 35.72
N ALA A 199 44.14 20.18 34.78
CA ALA A 199 43.65 21.45 34.25
C ALA A 199 42.36 21.27 33.42
N LEU A 200 42.26 20.17 32.67
CA LEU A 200 41.04 19.83 31.94
C LEU A 200 39.87 19.51 32.88
N ASP A 201 40.11 18.78 33.96
CA ASP A 201 39.10 18.45 34.97
C ASP A 201 38.63 19.70 35.70
N MET A 202 39.56 20.59 36.04
CA MET A 202 39.22 21.90 36.61
C MET A 202 38.33 22.70 35.65
N LEU A 203 38.69 22.79 34.36
CA LEU A 203 37.87 23.47 33.36
C LEU A 203 36.49 22.81 33.15
N ASN A 204 36.42 21.47 33.19
CA ASN A 204 35.16 20.73 33.07
C ASN A 204 34.26 20.85 34.32
N SER A 205 34.83 21.20 35.48
CA SER A 205 34.07 21.46 36.71
C SER A 205 33.37 22.82 36.71
N LEU A 206 33.77 23.72 35.82
CA LEU A 206 33.14 25.02 35.60
C LEU A 206 31.92 24.88 34.67
N PRO A 207 31.02 25.87 34.63
CA PRO A 207 29.89 25.87 33.70
C PRO A 207 30.35 25.65 32.24
N PRO A 208 29.56 24.92 31.41
CA PRO A 208 29.97 24.55 30.05
C PRO A 208 30.39 25.72 29.14
N GLU A 209 29.85 26.92 29.40
CA GLU A 209 30.22 28.16 28.71
C GLU A 209 31.72 28.50 28.81
N PHE A 210 32.41 28.11 29.88
CA PHE A 210 33.85 28.35 30.03
C PHE A 210 34.67 27.45 29.11
N LYS A 211 34.35 26.15 29.08
CA LYS A 211 35.00 25.19 28.19
C LYS A 211 34.79 25.54 26.72
N ASN A 212 33.59 26.01 26.40
CA ASN A 212 33.19 26.38 25.04
C ASN A 212 33.50 27.86 24.70
N ASP A 213 34.13 28.62 25.59
CA ASP A 213 34.50 30.01 25.35
C ASP A 213 35.53 30.09 24.20
N ILE A 214 35.31 31.02 23.28
CA ILE A 214 36.21 31.29 22.14
C ILE A 214 37.62 31.66 22.58
N ARG A 215 37.80 32.16 23.82
CA ARG A 215 39.09 32.51 24.41
C ARG A 215 40.07 31.36 24.54
N TYR A 216 39.60 30.12 24.65
CA TYR A 216 40.43 28.93 24.73
C TYR A 216 40.57 28.20 23.39
N TYR A 217 39.88 28.68 22.35
CA TYR A 217 39.97 28.12 21.01
C TYR A 217 41.26 28.57 20.32
N TRP A 218 42.05 27.61 19.85
CA TRP A 218 43.26 27.82 19.07
C TRP A 218 43.01 27.34 17.63
N PRO A 219 42.74 28.25 16.67
CA PRO A 219 42.40 27.86 15.31
C PRO A 219 43.49 27.05 14.64
N TYR A 220 43.07 26.02 13.92
CA TYR A 220 43.95 25.23 13.08
C TYR A 220 43.93 25.68 11.60
N GLY A 221 44.92 25.25 10.82
CA GLY A 221 44.80 25.20 9.36
C GLY A 221 43.75 24.16 8.91
N GLN A 222 43.50 24.01 7.61
CA GLN A 222 42.43 23.12 7.12
C GLN A 222 42.61 21.62 7.44
N ASP A 223 43.78 21.21 7.96
CA ASP A 223 44.06 19.84 8.38
C ASP A 223 45.10 19.83 9.51
N LEU A 224 44.76 19.11 10.60
CA LEU A 224 45.53 18.87 11.84
C LEU A 224 46.95 18.29 11.59
N TRP A 225 47.18 17.61 10.48
CA TRP A 225 48.43 16.87 10.23
C TRP A 225 49.38 17.56 9.26
N THR A 226 48.90 18.52 8.48
CA THR A 226 49.66 19.12 7.37
C THR A 226 50.07 20.58 7.62
N HIS A 227 49.42 21.26 8.56
CA HIS A 227 49.68 22.68 8.84
C HIS A 227 50.14 22.91 10.28
N ARG A 228 51.08 23.83 10.50
CA ARG A 228 51.51 24.22 11.86
C ARG A 228 50.39 24.91 12.62
N LEU A 229 50.42 24.80 13.96
CA LEU A 229 49.65 25.68 14.84
C LEU A 229 49.89 27.14 14.44
N ILE A 230 48.82 27.91 14.28
CA ILE A 230 48.93 29.32 13.90
C ILE A 230 49.65 30.13 14.98
N LYS A 231 50.21 31.30 14.62
CA LYS A 231 50.85 32.19 15.59
C LYS A 231 49.80 32.78 16.54
N TYR A 232 50.16 32.96 17.82
CA TYR A 232 49.22 33.54 18.80
C TYR A 232 48.72 34.93 18.39
N THR A 233 49.54 35.71 17.68
CA THR A 233 49.20 37.04 17.14
C THR A 233 48.14 37.01 16.03
N ASP A 234 47.89 35.83 15.45
CA ASP A 234 46.90 35.64 14.39
C ASP A 234 45.58 35.07 14.95
N ILE A 235 45.56 34.57 16.19
CA ILE A 235 44.37 34.00 16.83
C ILE A 235 43.29 35.06 16.92
N GLY A 236 43.59 36.23 17.49
CA GLY A 236 42.61 37.31 17.66
C GLY A 236 42.02 37.81 16.34
N LYS A 237 42.81 37.85 15.26
CA LYS A 237 42.32 38.21 13.92
C LYS A 237 41.38 37.15 13.34
N ARG A 238 41.59 35.87 13.68
CA ARG A 238 40.81 34.73 13.15
C ARG A 238 39.58 34.40 13.97
N THR A 239 39.62 34.61 15.28
CA THR A 239 38.55 34.24 16.22
C THR A 239 37.82 35.42 16.81
N GLY A 240 38.38 36.64 16.71
CA GLY A 240 37.93 37.81 17.45
C GLY A 240 38.41 37.86 18.90
N SER A 241 39.13 36.83 19.38
CA SER A 241 39.58 36.74 20.77
C SER A 241 41.08 36.99 20.94
N TYR A 242 41.43 38.09 21.59
CA TYR A 242 42.82 38.47 21.87
C TYR A 242 43.34 37.99 23.23
N PHE A 243 42.58 37.13 23.94
CA PHE A 243 42.92 36.67 25.28
C PHE A 243 44.30 36.01 25.33
N ILE A 244 44.57 35.04 24.44
CA ILE A 244 45.85 34.33 24.41
C ILE A 244 47.00 35.28 24.08
N GLU A 245 46.82 36.16 23.10
CA GLU A 245 47.84 37.14 22.70
C GLU A 245 48.17 38.13 23.82
N ASN A 246 47.14 38.72 24.44
CA ASN A 246 47.32 39.71 25.49
C ASN A 246 47.95 39.08 26.74
N SER A 247 47.55 37.87 27.10
CA SER A 247 48.12 37.16 28.24
C SER A 247 49.58 36.75 28.00
N ILE A 248 49.95 36.38 26.78
CA ILE A 248 51.37 36.15 26.42
C ILE A 248 52.16 37.46 26.44
N LYS A 249 51.58 38.59 25.99
CA LYS A 249 52.24 39.91 26.09
C LYS A 249 52.47 40.33 27.53
N ALA A 250 51.52 40.06 28.42
CA ALA A 250 51.58 40.43 29.83
C ALA A 250 52.52 39.54 30.65
N SER A 251 52.43 38.22 30.47
CA SER A 251 53.09 37.23 31.33
C SER A 251 54.19 36.42 30.64
N GLY A 252 54.42 36.66 29.35
CA GLY A 252 55.39 35.91 28.55
C GLY A 252 54.90 34.49 28.18
N LYS A 253 55.83 33.64 27.76
CA LYS A 253 55.52 32.26 27.33
C LYS A 253 54.96 31.37 28.45
N SER A 254 55.15 31.74 29.71
CA SER A 254 54.61 31.01 30.87
C SER A 254 53.10 30.89 30.84
N PHE A 255 52.39 31.83 30.22
CA PHE A 255 50.95 31.74 30.05
C PHE A 255 50.50 30.51 29.26
N MET A 256 51.32 30.00 28.35
CA MET A 256 50.98 28.82 27.54
C MET A 256 51.14 27.52 28.31
N PHE A 257 52.04 27.47 29.30
CA PHE A 257 52.36 26.23 30.00
C PHE A 257 51.31 25.89 31.05
N VAL A 258 50.77 24.68 30.96
CA VAL A 258 49.73 24.17 31.87
C VAL A 258 50.19 24.18 33.32
N GLU A 259 51.49 23.97 33.56
CA GLU A 259 52.05 23.93 34.91
C GLU A 259 52.00 25.29 35.62
N THR A 260 51.96 26.39 34.86
CA THR A 260 51.94 27.75 35.42
C THR A 260 50.60 28.44 35.28
N SER A 261 49.88 28.22 34.18
CA SER A 261 48.63 28.92 33.89
C SER A 261 47.38 28.05 33.99
N GLN A 262 47.54 26.72 34.13
CA GLN A 262 46.45 25.75 34.17
C GLN A 262 45.48 25.86 32.97
N ASN A 263 45.96 26.38 31.84
CA ASN A 263 45.16 26.55 30.63
C ASN A 263 45.08 25.26 29.80
N ILE A 264 43.87 24.95 29.34
CA ILE A 264 43.62 24.00 28.25
C ILE A 264 43.18 24.78 27.02
N PHE A 265 43.70 24.38 25.87
CA PHE A 265 43.34 24.91 24.57
C PHE A 265 42.61 23.85 23.74
N PHE A 266 41.88 24.29 22.73
CA PHE A 266 41.07 23.41 21.87
C PHE A 266 41.37 23.68 20.41
N SER A 267 41.61 22.62 19.63
CA SER A 267 41.99 22.76 18.23
C SER A 267 40.81 22.74 17.25
N THR A 268 39.63 22.30 17.70
CA THR A 268 38.40 22.31 16.89
C THR A 268 37.30 23.13 17.56
N ARG A 269 36.48 23.79 16.74
CA ARG A 269 35.28 24.49 17.21
C ARG A 269 34.12 24.22 16.27
N THR A 270 33.06 23.65 16.81
CA THR A 270 31.76 23.60 16.15
C THR A 270 31.09 24.95 16.32
N VAL A 271 30.79 25.62 15.20
CA VAL A 271 30.09 26.90 15.19
C VAL A 271 28.62 26.68 15.54
N TYR A 272 28.00 27.63 16.23
CA TYR A 272 26.58 27.59 16.52
C TYR A 272 25.79 27.43 15.22
N GLN A 273 24.89 26.46 15.20
CA GLN A 273 23.88 26.36 14.17
C GLN A 273 22.51 26.57 14.81
N PRO A 274 21.73 27.57 14.35
CA PRO A 274 20.38 27.75 14.85
C PRO A 274 19.51 26.52 14.52
N PRO A 275 18.46 26.25 15.33
CA PRO A 275 17.51 25.21 15.01
C PRO A 275 16.86 25.53 13.66
N ARG A 276 16.66 24.51 12.84
CA ARG A 276 16.13 24.68 11.48
C ARG A 276 15.24 23.51 11.08
N THR A 277 14.33 23.78 10.17
CA THR A 277 13.46 22.75 9.58
C THR A 277 13.93 22.47 8.17
N GLU A 278 14.17 21.19 7.86
CA GLU A 278 14.55 20.74 6.52
C GLU A 278 13.47 19.83 5.93
N ILE A 279 13.40 19.76 4.59
CA ILE A 279 12.50 18.85 3.88
C ILE A 279 13.28 17.59 3.54
N HIS A 280 12.87 16.46 4.11
CA HIS A 280 13.51 15.17 3.89
C HIS A 280 12.52 14.21 3.24
N THR A 281 13.00 13.40 2.31
CA THR A 281 12.22 12.32 1.69
C THR A 281 12.76 10.97 2.16
N ALA A 282 11.90 10.15 2.73
CA ALA A 282 12.26 8.81 3.21
C ALA A 282 11.27 7.76 2.69
N MET A 283 11.78 6.57 2.40
CA MET A 283 10.95 5.44 2.01
C MET A 283 10.27 4.83 3.23
N GLN A 284 8.97 4.55 3.10
CA GLN A 284 8.15 3.90 4.12
C GLN A 284 7.36 2.74 3.51
N ASP A 285 7.28 1.65 4.26
CA ASP A 285 6.53 0.45 3.89
C ASP A 285 5.22 0.39 4.67
N TYR A 286 4.12 0.27 3.93
CA TYR A 286 2.79 0.11 4.49
C TYR A 286 2.24 -1.28 4.18
N LYS A 287 1.62 -1.91 5.17
CA LYS A 287 0.92 -3.20 5.02
C LYS A 287 -0.50 -3.06 5.54
N LEU A 288 -1.44 -3.68 4.83
CA LEU A 288 -2.84 -3.83 5.22
C LEU A 288 -3.11 -5.33 5.35
N ASP A 289 -3.65 -5.75 6.48
CA ASP A 289 -4.07 -7.12 6.76
C ASP A 289 -5.22 -7.04 7.79
N GLU A 290 -6.43 -6.83 7.29
CA GLU A 290 -7.62 -6.54 8.09
C GLU A 290 -8.75 -7.50 7.74
N ASN A 291 -9.38 -8.08 8.76
CA ASN A 291 -10.56 -8.94 8.62
C ASN A 291 -11.79 -8.26 9.20
N CYS A 292 -12.92 -8.37 8.51
CA CYS A 292 -14.20 -7.84 8.92
C CYS A 292 -15.28 -8.90 8.75
N THR A 293 -15.96 -9.22 9.86
CA THR A 293 -17.06 -10.20 9.90
C THR A 293 -18.41 -9.54 10.19
N THR A 294 -18.45 -8.22 10.37
CA THR A 294 -19.68 -7.46 10.52
C THR A 294 -20.36 -7.27 9.15
N ASN A 295 -21.66 -6.98 9.15
CA ASN A 295 -22.42 -6.70 7.93
C ASN A 295 -22.01 -5.39 7.22
N SER A 296 -21.11 -4.60 7.83
CA SER A 296 -20.61 -3.33 7.28
C SER A 296 -19.13 -3.20 7.58
N CYS A 297 -18.32 -3.26 6.52
CA CYS A 297 -16.87 -3.22 6.56
C CYS A 297 -16.36 -1.91 5.96
N SER A 298 -15.30 -1.34 6.54
CA SER A 298 -14.64 -0.13 6.04
C SER A 298 -13.15 -0.37 6.01
N PHE A 299 -12.52 -0.15 4.85
CA PHE A 299 -11.08 -0.31 4.66
C PHE A 299 -10.48 1.01 4.18
N THR A 300 -9.40 1.45 4.83
CA THR A 300 -8.63 2.62 4.39
C THR A 300 -7.29 2.17 3.80
N PHE A 301 -7.03 2.53 2.55
CA PHE A 301 -5.80 2.09 1.87
C PHE A 301 -4.68 3.13 2.06
N PRO A 302 -3.49 2.70 2.52
CA PRO A 302 -2.40 3.62 2.83
C PRO A 302 -1.79 4.21 1.56
N THR A 303 -1.64 5.54 1.54
CA THR A 303 -0.99 6.30 0.45
C THR A 303 0.18 7.16 0.94
N GLY A 304 0.61 6.93 2.20
CA GLY A 304 1.63 7.71 2.89
C GLY A 304 1.07 8.71 3.90
N LYS A 305 1.94 9.21 4.77
CA LYS A 305 1.67 10.21 5.81
C LYS A 305 2.52 11.48 5.65
N GLY A 306 3.24 11.61 4.54
CA GLY A 306 4.08 12.77 4.22
C GLY A 306 3.29 14.07 4.20
N ASN A 307 3.76 15.09 4.93
CA ASN A 307 3.07 16.38 5.02
C ASN A 307 3.36 17.33 3.83
N HIS A 308 4.43 17.07 3.06
CA HIS A 308 4.78 17.80 1.85
C HIS A 308 4.58 16.99 0.56
N GLY A 309 4.20 15.72 0.70
CA GLY A 309 3.82 14.87 -0.41
C GLY A 309 4.26 13.42 -0.25
N ASN A 310 3.67 12.55 -1.07
CA ASN A 310 3.90 11.11 -1.09
C ASN A 310 4.08 10.63 -2.53
N ILE A 311 5.01 9.71 -2.79
CA ILE A 311 5.19 9.10 -4.11
C ILE A 311 5.15 7.58 -4.00
N ILE A 312 4.16 6.95 -4.66
CA ILE A 312 4.03 5.49 -4.74
C ILE A 312 5.16 4.91 -5.61
N GLN A 313 6.04 4.06 -5.07
CA GLN A 313 7.28 3.67 -5.75
C GLN A 313 7.13 2.54 -6.76
N ASP A 314 6.49 1.43 -6.38
CA ASP A 314 6.43 0.20 -7.20
C ASP A 314 5.04 -0.07 -7.78
N GLY A 315 4.14 0.92 -7.66
CA GLY A 315 2.71 0.67 -7.66
C GLY A 315 2.29 -0.09 -6.39
N SER A 316 1.00 -0.13 -6.10
CA SER A 316 0.50 -0.94 -5.00
C SER A 316 -0.83 -1.57 -5.36
N THR A 317 -1.09 -2.74 -4.79
CA THR A 317 -2.32 -3.50 -5.02
C THR A 317 -2.79 -4.06 -3.70
N PHE A 318 -4.05 -3.76 -3.38
CA PHE A 318 -4.76 -4.26 -2.22
C PHE A 318 -5.92 -5.12 -2.71
N LEU A 319 -6.02 -6.33 -2.20
CA LEU A 319 -7.09 -7.27 -2.47
C LEU A 319 -8.06 -7.26 -1.29
N VAL A 320 -9.31 -6.93 -1.54
CA VAL A 320 -10.42 -7.19 -0.63
C VAL A 320 -11.16 -8.43 -1.12
N LYS A 321 -11.01 -9.53 -0.41
CA LYS A 321 -11.66 -10.81 -0.70
C LYS A 321 -12.94 -10.93 0.11
N LEU A 322 -14.07 -11.07 -0.58
CA LEU A 322 -15.36 -11.35 0.04
C LEU A 322 -15.63 -12.85 0.02
N ASN A 323 -16.14 -13.40 1.13
CA ASN A 323 -16.50 -14.81 1.19
C ASN A 323 -17.79 -15.14 0.43
N ASN A 324 -18.66 -14.15 0.24
CA ASN A 324 -19.80 -14.20 -0.66
C ASN A 324 -20.03 -12.81 -1.26
N ARG A 325 -20.83 -12.74 -2.33
CA ARG A 325 -21.09 -11.50 -3.07
C ARG A 325 -22.50 -10.97 -2.89
N ASN A 326 -23.14 -11.28 -1.75
CA ASN A 326 -24.44 -10.71 -1.37
C ASN A 326 -24.28 -9.29 -0.81
N ILE A 327 -23.72 -8.41 -1.63
CA ILE A 327 -23.48 -6.99 -1.33
C ILE A 327 -24.81 -6.25 -1.42
N THR A 328 -25.08 -5.36 -0.45
CA THR A 328 -26.24 -4.46 -0.43
C THR A 328 -25.85 -3.02 -0.73
N SER A 329 -24.64 -2.61 -0.35
CA SER A 329 -24.08 -1.29 -0.66
C SER A 329 -22.57 -1.36 -0.81
N LEU A 330 -22.04 -0.57 -1.73
CA LEU A 330 -20.60 -0.40 -1.97
C LEU A 330 -20.32 1.09 -2.10
N THR A 331 -19.35 1.63 -1.37
CA THR A 331 -18.97 3.04 -1.46
C THR A 331 -17.47 3.16 -1.60
N LEU A 332 -17.01 3.73 -2.72
CA LEU A 332 -15.64 4.17 -2.87
C LEU A 332 -15.57 5.66 -2.54
N SER A 333 -14.76 6.02 -1.55
CA SER A 333 -14.50 7.41 -1.18
C SER A 333 -13.05 7.76 -1.45
N LEU A 334 -12.84 8.86 -2.16
CA LEU A 334 -11.53 9.46 -2.41
C LEU A 334 -11.52 10.88 -1.83
N VAL A 335 -10.73 11.10 -0.79
CA VAL A 335 -10.41 12.44 -0.30
C VAL A 335 -9.18 12.92 -1.04
N TYR A 336 -9.28 14.08 -1.70
CA TYR A 336 -8.17 14.76 -2.32
C TYR A 336 -8.24 16.25 -1.96
N ASP A 337 -7.17 16.76 -1.34
CA ASP A 337 -7.13 18.12 -0.79
C ASP A 337 -8.23 18.32 0.26
N LYS A 338 -9.23 19.17 -0.03
CA LYS A 338 -10.39 19.45 0.82
C LYS A 338 -11.69 18.85 0.29
N THR A 339 -11.62 18.10 -0.81
CA THR A 339 -12.81 17.58 -1.50
C THR A 339 -12.89 16.08 -1.35
N THR A 340 -14.09 15.59 -1.05
CA THR A 340 -14.40 14.17 -0.97
C THR A 340 -15.22 13.76 -2.20
N TYR A 341 -14.65 12.87 -3.00
CA TYR A 341 -15.29 12.25 -4.14
C TYR A 341 -15.85 10.89 -3.73
N ILE A 342 -17.10 10.63 -4.09
CA ILE A 342 -17.84 9.43 -3.66
C ILE A 342 -18.45 8.78 -4.88
N TRP A 343 -18.30 7.46 -4.97
CA TRP A 343 -19.08 6.59 -5.84
C TRP A 343 -19.81 5.59 -4.97
N LYS A 344 -21.14 5.68 -4.96
CA LYS A 344 -21.99 4.84 -4.12
C LYS A 344 -22.89 3.98 -4.98
N TRP A 345 -22.77 2.67 -4.83
CA TRP A 345 -23.67 1.70 -5.41
C TRP A 345 -24.56 1.09 -4.34
N GLN A 346 -25.84 0.90 -4.64
CA GLN A 346 -26.80 0.33 -3.72
C GLN A 346 -27.69 -0.67 -4.45
N GLN A 347 -28.17 -1.67 -3.71
CA GLN A 347 -29.17 -2.59 -4.23
C GLN A 347 -30.53 -1.88 -4.29
N ASP A 348 -31.28 -2.09 -5.37
CA ASP A 348 -32.68 -1.65 -5.42
C ASP A 348 -33.52 -2.56 -4.53
N GLY A 349 -34.41 -1.98 -3.72
CA GLY A 349 -35.34 -2.72 -2.86
C GLY A 349 -36.35 -3.57 -3.64
N SER A 350 -36.41 -3.40 -4.97
CA SER A 350 -37.21 -4.22 -5.87
C SER A 350 -36.84 -5.71 -5.82
N SER A 351 -37.85 -6.55 -5.65
CA SER A 351 -37.70 -8.02 -5.67
C SER A 351 -37.27 -8.58 -7.02
N LEU A 352 -37.37 -7.80 -8.10
CA LEU A 352 -37.10 -8.22 -9.48
C LEU A 352 -35.62 -8.07 -9.89
N ILE A 353 -34.82 -7.25 -9.20
CA ILE A 353 -33.45 -6.90 -9.60
C ILE A 353 -32.44 -7.16 -8.47
N ARG A 354 -32.61 -8.27 -7.75
CA ARG A 354 -31.80 -8.56 -6.55
C ARG A 354 -30.29 -8.69 -6.81
N ASN A 355 -29.87 -9.00 -8.04
CA ASN A 355 -28.46 -9.22 -8.37
C ASN A 355 -27.71 -7.96 -8.78
N ARG A 356 -28.36 -6.79 -8.80
CA ARG A 356 -27.76 -5.55 -9.29
C ARG A 356 -27.54 -4.55 -8.16
N LEU A 357 -26.37 -3.91 -8.17
CA LEU A 357 -26.13 -2.66 -7.48
C LEU A 357 -26.17 -1.52 -8.51
N TYR A 358 -27.11 -0.59 -8.37
CA TYR A 358 -27.16 0.59 -9.22
C TYR A 358 -26.26 1.69 -8.65
N LEU A 359 -25.67 2.50 -9.52
CA LEU A 359 -24.96 3.70 -9.07
C LEU A 359 -25.97 4.73 -8.53
N ALA A 360 -26.08 4.81 -7.20
CA ALA A 360 -27.04 5.65 -6.49
C ALA A 360 -26.60 7.11 -6.44
N SER A 361 -25.30 7.35 -6.25
CA SER A 361 -24.72 8.68 -6.32
C SER A 361 -23.27 8.63 -6.78
N SER A 362 -22.87 9.68 -7.51
CA SER A 362 -21.47 9.93 -7.83
C SER A 362 -21.20 11.42 -7.82
N THR A 363 -20.20 11.88 -7.08
CA THR A 363 -19.75 13.28 -7.13
C THR A 363 -18.67 13.52 -8.21
N GLY A 364 -18.34 12.50 -9.01
CA GLY A 364 -17.32 12.56 -10.07
C GLY A 364 -17.73 13.27 -11.37
N GLY A 365 -18.97 13.75 -11.50
CA GLY A 365 -19.41 14.51 -12.67
C GLY A 365 -18.95 15.98 -12.59
N GLY A 366 -17.78 16.30 -13.16
CA GLY A 366 -17.28 17.69 -13.30
C GLY A 366 -16.20 18.13 -12.30
N GLY A 367 -15.66 17.22 -11.50
CA GLY A 367 -14.64 17.51 -10.47
C GLY A 367 -13.20 17.14 -10.86
N ALA A 368 -12.22 17.55 -10.05
CA ALA A 368 -10.78 17.39 -10.28
C ALA A 368 -10.25 15.93 -10.42
N VAL A 369 -11.11 14.91 -10.34
CA VAL A 369 -10.75 13.51 -10.61
C VAL A 369 -11.10 13.18 -12.06
N LEU A 370 -10.12 12.72 -12.82
CA LEU A 370 -10.28 12.40 -14.25
C LEU A 370 -10.44 10.90 -14.48
N PRO A 371 -11.12 10.45 -15.56
CA PRO A 371 -11.10 9.06 -15.96
C PRO A 371 -9.67 8.57 -16.24
N ALA A 372 -9.34 7.37 -15.75
CA ALA A 372 -8.07 6.73 -16.09
C ALA A 372 -8.05 6.22 -17.55
N ALA A 373 -6.84 6.07 -18.09
CA ALA A 373 -6.63 5.42 -19.37
C ALA A 373 -7.12 3.96 -19.36
N ILE A 374 -7.44 3.41 -20.53
CA ILE A 374 -7.88 2.02 -20.67
C ILE A 374 -6.70 1.09 -20.32
N ASP A 375 -6.92 0.18 -19.39
CA ASP A 375 -5.97 -0.88 -19.07
C ASP A 375 -5.81 -1.80 -20.30
N MET A 376 -4.56 -2.07 -20.67
CA MET A 376 -4.22 -2.94 -21.81
C MET A 376 -4.68 -4.38 -21.61
N THR A 377 -4.94 -4.79 -20.37
CA THR A 377 -5.39 -6.14 -20.01
C THR A 377 -6.91 -6.29 -20.02
N ASP A 378 -7.67 -5.22 -20.23
CA ASP A 378 -9.12 -5.26 -20.33
C ASP A 378 -9.56 -6.08 -21.58
N PRO A 379 -10.29 -7.20 -21.42
CA PRO A 379 -10.76 -8.01 -22.53
C PRO A 379 -11.74 -7.27 -23.48
N TYR A 380 -12.32 -6.16 -23.03
CA TYR A 380 -13.18 -5.31 -23.87
C TYR A 380 -12.43 -4.19 -24.60
N LYS A 381 -11.11 -4.04 -24.37
CA LYS A 381 -10.33 -2.91 -24.88
C LYS A 381 -10.51 -2.65 -26.38
N SER A 382 -10.49 -3.69 -27.20
CA SER A 382 -10.62 -3.60 -28.66
C SER A 382 -12.04 -3.28 -29.13
N PHE A 383 -13.04 -3.40 -28.25
CA PHE A 383 -14.44 -3.18 -28.60
C PHE A 383 -14.93 -1.80 -28.22
N TYR A 384 -14.26 -1.06 -27.34
CA TYR A 384 -14.69 0.30 -27.00
C TYR A 384 -14.73 1.20 -28.24
N LYS A 385 -15.81 1.98 -28.37
CA LYS A 385 -15.88 3.00 -29.40
C LYS A 385 -14.85 4.10 -29.12
N ASN A 386 -14.21 4.62 -30.17
CA ASN A 386 -13.26 5.74 -30.06
C ASN A 386 -13.92 6.90 -29.30
N GLY A 387 -13.24 7.41 -28.26
CA GLY A 387 -13.74 8.51 -27.42
C GLY A 387 -14.42 8.10 -26.11
N THR A 388 -14.53 6.80 -25.79
CA THR A 388 -15.13 6.34 -24.52
C THR A 388 -14.19 6.56 -23.32
N GLN A 389 -13.90 7.82 -22.96
CA GLN A 389 -13.19 8.17 -21.73
C GLN A 389 -14.18 8.32 -20.56
N ASN A 390 -14.65 7.19 -20.04
CA ASN A 390 -15.48 7.15 -18.83
C ASN A 390 -14.72 6.55 -17.63
N PHE A 391 -15.23 6.69 -16.41
CA PHE A 391 -14.68 5.96 -15.26
C PHE A 391 -14.88 4.44 -15.39
N TYR A 392 -15.94 4.00 -16.07
CA TYR A 392 -16.42 2.62 -16.04
C TYR A 392 -15.96 1.80 -17.25
N ARG A 393 -15.58 0.54 -17.00
CA ARG A 393 -15.06 -0.41 -17.99
C ARG A 393 -15.57 -1.84 -17.71
N GLY A 394 -15.43 -2.71 -18.69
CA GLY A 394 -15.79 -4.12 -18.61
C GLY A 394 -17.29 -4.32 -18.53
N THR A 395 -17.75 -5.16 -17.61
CA THR A 395 -19.18 -5.43 -17.39
C THR A 395 -19.99 -4.19 -16.97
N LEU A 396 -19.32 -3.08 -16.63
CA LEU A 396 -19.93 -1.84 -16.14
C LEU A 396 -20.31 -0.85 -17.25
N VAL A 397 -20.01 -1.17 -18.52
CA VAL A 397 -20.46 -0.35 -19.67
C VAL A 397 -21.71 -0.93 -20.31
N THR A 398 -22.42 -0.11 -21.06
CA THR A 398 -23.55 -0.54 -21.90
C THR A 398 -23.09 -0.95 -23.28
N ASP A 399 -23.95 -1.67 -23.99
CA ASP A 399 -23.82 -1.99 -25.42
C ASP A 399 -23.49 -0.76 -26.29
N GLY A 400 -24.08 0.39 -25.98
CA GLY A 400 -23.82 1.66 -26.65
C GLY A 400 -22.36 2.11 -26.62
N SER A 401 -21.57 1.64 -25.65
CA SER A 401 -20.14 1.96 -25.49
C SER A 401 -19.22 1.07 -26.33
N LEU A 402 -19.75 -0.01 -26.92
CA LEU A 402 -18.96 -1.01 -27.65
C LEU A 402 -19.35 -1.12 -29.13
N ASN A 403 -18.39 -1.47 -29.97
CA ASN A 403 -18.61 -1.97 -31.33
C ASN A 403 -19.23 -3.37 -31.25
N MET A 404 -20.56 -3.41 -31.19
CA MET A 404 -21.32 -4.63 -30.90
C MET A 404 -21.13 -5.73 -31.96
N ASP A 405 -20.87 -5.39 -33.22
CA ASP A 405 -20.60 -6.40 -34.26
C ASP A 405 -19.30 -7.14 -33.97
N SER A 406 -18.22 -6.41 -33.68
CA SER A 406 -16.93 -7.00 -33.31
C SER A 406 -17.00 -7.79 -32.01
N TYR A 407 -17.74 -7.27 -31.02
CA TYR A 407 -17.96 -7.96 -29.76
C TYR A 407 -18.76 -9.27 -29.95
N ASN A 408 -19.86 -9.22 -30.71
CA ASN A 408 -20.71 -10.36 -30.99
C ASN A 408 -19.96 -11.44 -31.79
N ASP A 409 -19.10 -11.04 -32.72
CA ASP A 409 -18.24 -11.97 -33.46
C ASP A 409 -17.22 -12.63 -32.52
N TYR A 410 -16.59 -11.85 -31.64
CA TYR A 410 -15.63 -12.35 -30.66
C TYR A 410 -16.26 -13.38 -29.70
N ILE A 411 -17.42 -13.07 -29.09
CA ILE A 411 -18.04 -14.01 -28.14
C ILE A 411 -18.51 -15.31 -28.80
N LYS A 412 -18.81 -15.29 -30.11
CA LYS A 412 -19.19 -16.47 -30.88
C LYS A 412 -17.98 -17.32 -31.27
N LYS A 413 -16.85 -16.69 -31.62
CA LYS A 413 -15.68 -17.38 -32.20
C LYS A 413 -14.56 -17.69 -31.21
N VAL A 414 -14.41 -16.87 -30.16
CA VAL A 414 -13.24 -16.92 -29.27
C VAL A 414 -13.63 -17.38 -27.87
N THR A 415 -14.38 -16.58 -27.12
CA THR A 415 -14.77 -16.92 -25.75
C THR A 415 -16.02 -16.14 -25.37
N PRO A 416 -17.12 -16.81 -24.97
CA PRO A 416 -18.30 -16.11 -24.49
C PRO A 416 -18.00 -15.37 -23.18
N LEU A 417 -18.29 -14.07 -23.17
CA LEU A 417 -18.13 -13.18 -22.01
C LEU A 417 -19.48 -12.87 -21.38
N SER A 418 -19.51 -12.54 -20.09
CA SER A 418 -20.75 -12.16 -19.41
C SER A 418 -21.48 -10.98 -20.05
N LEU A 419 -22.79 -10.89 -19.78
CA LEU A 419 -23.59 -9.77 -20.26
C LEU A 419 -23.12 -8.45 -19.66
N LEU A 420 -23.09 -7.44 -20.52
CA LEU A 420 -22.88 -6.04 -20.18
C LEU A 420 -24.00 -5.54 -19.26
N SER A 421 -23.73 -4.43 -18.59
CA SER A 421 -24.77 -3.76 -17.82
C SER A 421 -25.81 -3.12 -18.73
N SER A 422 -27.08 -3.11 -18.30
CA SER A 422 -28.13 -2.36 -19.00
C SER A 422 -28.01 -0.85 -18.78
N LYS A 423 -27.28 -0.42 -17.75
CA LYS A 423 -27.03 0.99 -17.45
C LYS A 423 -25.58 1.18 -17.02
N THR A 424 -24.94 2.22 -17.53
CA THR A 424 -23.54 2.52 -17.21
C THR A 424 -23.33 2.58 -15.70
N ALA A 425 -22.22 2.01 -15.23
CA ALA A 425 -21.80 1.91 -13.84
C ALA A 425 -22.53 0.90 -12.96
N ASP A 426 -23.69 0.39 -13.36
CA ASP A 426 -24.38 -0.63 -12.56
C ASP A 426 -23.55 -1.93 -12.51
N ILE A 427 -23.48 -2.53 -11.33
CA ILE A 427 -22.74 -3.76 -11.08
C ILE A 427 -23.75 -4.90 -11.00
N ASN A 428 -23.67 -5.86 -11.91
CA ASN A 428 -24.37 -7.13 -11.75
C ASN A 428 -23.46 -8.12 -11.03
N LEU A 429 -23.83 -8.46 -9.79
CA LEU A 429 -23.07 -9.31 -8.88
C LEU A 429 -22.90 -10.74 -9.42
N VAL A 430 -23.81 -11.24 -10.25
CA VAL A 430 -23.70 -12.59 -10.84
C VAL A 430 -23.09 -12.60 -12.24
N ASN A 431 -22.77 -11.43 -12.81
CA ASN A 431 -22.13 -11.31 -14.12
C ASN A 431 -20.71 -10.73 -14.05
N THR A 432 -20.38 -10.09 -12.94
CA THR A 432 -19.09 -9.44 -12.71
C THR A 432 -18.27 -10.35 -11.82
N ASP A 433 -17.18 -10.89 -12.34
CA ASP A 433 -16.32 -11.83 -11.62
C ASP A 433 -15.67 -11.15 -10.40
N SER A 434 -15.02 -10.01 -10.68
CA SER A 434 -14.28 -9.19 -9.73
C SER A 434 -14.35 -7.71 -10.13
N LEU A 435 -14.03 -6.83 -9.19
CA LEU A 435 -13.93 -5.39 -9.42
C LEU A 435 -12.50 -4.92 -9.26
N THR A 436 -12.08 -3.94 -10.05
CA THR A 436 -10.80 -3.26 -9.88
C THR A 436 -11.00 -1.74 -9.90
N PHE A 437 -10.60 -1.09 -8.83
CA PHE A 437 -10.46 0.35 -8.71
C PHE A 437 -8.99 0.73 -8.93
N SER A 438 -8.69 1.43 -10.02
CA SER A 438 -7.33 1.87 -10.34
C SER A 438 -7.21 3.37 -10.14
N LEU A 439 -6.36 3.78 -9.21
CA LEU A 439 -6.06 5.17 -8.88
C LEU A 439 -4.70 5.55 -9.42
N GLY A 440 -4.60 6.77 -9.95
CA GLY A 440 -3.35 7.30 -10.49
C GLY A 440 -3.34 8.82 -10.52
N THR A 441 -2.41 9.36 -11.31
CA THR A 441 -2.24 10.79 -11.52
C THR A 441 -2.18 11.08 -13.02
N GLY A 442 -3.01 12.01 -13.47
CA GLY A 442 -3.01 12.52 -14.84
C GLY A 442 -1.87 13.52 -15.09
N SER A 443 -1.76 14.00 -16.33
CA SER A 443 -0.70 14.90 -16.79
C SER A 443 -0.56 16.20 -15.98
N ASN A 444 -1.66 16.67 -15.38
CA ASN A 444 -1.71 17.92 -14.62
C ASN A 444 -1.60 17.68 -13.10
N GLY A 445 -1.21 16.47 -12.68
CA GLY A 445 -1.20 16.06 -11.27
C GLY A 445 -2.60 15.80 -10.68
N ALA A 446 -3.66 15.96 -11.48
CA ALA A 446 -5.02 15.63 -11.09
C ALA A 446 -5.16 14.11 -10.85
N PRO A 447 -5.83 13.67 -9.77
CA PRO A 447 -6.07 12.26 -9.54
C PRO A 447 -6.88 11.64 -10.69
N THR A 448 -6.58 10.40 -11.04
CA THR A 448 -7.36 9.63 -12.01
C THR A 448 -8.00 8.42 -11.36
N LEU A 449 -9.19 8.03 -11.83
CA LEU A 449 -9.88 6.82 -11.40
C LEU A 449 -10.34 5.98 -12.60
N GLY A 450 -10.09 4.68 -12.53
CA GLY A 450 -10.70 3.66 -13.39
C GLY A 450 -11.45 2.63 -12.55
N ILE A 451 -12.66 2.26 -12.98
CA ILE A 451 -13.51 1.27 -12.33
C ILE A 451 -13.82 0.19 -13.36
N PHE A 452 -13.23 -0.98 -13.16
CA PHE A 452 -13.32 -2.09 -14.10
C PHE A 452 -14.05 -3.27 -13.48
N GLY A 453 -15.10 -3.75 -14.16
CA GLY A 453 -15.77 -5.01 -13.84
C GLY A 453 -15.25 -6.13 -14.74
N GLN A 454 -14.51 -7.07 -14.16
CA GLN A 454 -13.99 -8.22 -14.89
C GLN A 454 -15.17 -9.10 -15.34
N PRO A 455 -15.29 -9.42 -16.64
CA PRO A 455 -16.32 -10.34 -17.10
C PRO A 455 -16.03 -11.77 -16.69
N LEU A 456 -17.09 -12.54 -16.52
CA LEU A 456 -17.01 -13.99 -16.51
C LEU A 456 -16.67 -14.49 -17.90
N LYS A 457 -15.81 -15.51 -17.95
CA LYS A 457 -15.48 -16.25 -19.17
C LYS A 457 -16.12 -17.62 -19.08
N PHE A 458 -16.91 -17.97 -20.09
CA PHE A 458 -17.57 -19.28 -20.15
C PHE A 458 -16.73 -20.26 -20.95
N ALA A 459 -16.70 -21.51 -20.49
CA ALA A 459 -16.06 -22.64 -21.16
C ALA A 459 -17.09 -23.73 -21.49
N PRO A 460 -16.81 -24.62 -22.48
CA PRO A 460 -17.70 -25.74 -22.77
C PRO A 460 -17.81 -26.69 -21.56
N LEU A 461 -19.00 -27.24 -21.37
CA LEU A 461 -19.23 -28.29 -20.38
C LEU A 461 -18.79 -29.63 -20.97
N ILE A 462 -17.76 -30.24 -20.41
CA ILE A 462 -17.25 -31.54 -20.84
C ILE A 462 -17.71 -32.62 -19.87
N VAL A 463 -18.33 -33.68 -20.41
CA VAL A 463 -18.76 -34.87 -19.67
C VAL A 463 -18.15 -36.09 -20.34
N ASN A 464 -17.42 -36.92 -19.59
CA ASN A 464 -16.76 -38.12 -20.10
C ASN A 464 -15.89 -37.85 -21.34
N GLY A 465 -15.18 -36.72 -21.36
CA GLY A 465 -14.31 -36.32 -22.47
C GLY A 465 -15.05 -35.82 -23.73
N LYS A 466 -16.38 -35.71 -23.70
CA LYS A 466 -17.18 -35.16 -24.80
C LYS A 466 -17.86 -33.86 -24.38
N GLU A 467 -17.97 -32.92 -25.32
CA GLU A 467 -18.74 -31.70 -25.10
C GLU A 467 -20.23 -32.03 -24.95
N ALA A 468 -20.77 -31.75 -23.76
CA ALA A 468 -22.18 -31.90 -23.44
C ALA A 468 -22.98 -30.61 -23.70
N ALA A 469 -22.32 -29.45 -23.58
CA ALA A 469 -22.85 -28.14 -23.96
C ALA A 469 -21.71 -27.19 -24.31
N SER A 470 -21.89 -26.40 -25.36
CA SER A 470 -20.93 -25.36 -25.75
C SER A 470 -20.88 -24.23 -24.72
N ALA A 471 -19.77 -23.49 -24.68
CA ALA A 471 -19.62 -22.33 -23.81
C ALA A 471 -20.75 -21.29 -24.00
N MET A 472 -21.23 -21.12 -25.23
CA MET A 472 -22.33 -20.19 -25.54
C MET A 472 -23.67 -20.71 -25.00
N GLN A 473 -23.92 -22.03 -25.08
CA GLN A 473 -25.11 -22.64 -24.49
C GLN A 473 -25.09 -22.52 -22.97
N VAL A 474 -23.94 -22.74 -22.33
CA VAL A 474 -23.78 -22.54 -20.88
C VAL A 474 -24.06 -21.10 -20.49
N ARG A 475 -23.41 -20.13 -21.18
CA ARG A 475 -23.64 -18.71 -20.97
C ARG A 475 -25.12 -18.33 -21.05
N ASN A 476 -25.79 -18.75 -22.13
CA ASN A 476 -27.19 -18.43 -22.36
C ASN A 476 -28.12 -19.10 -21.34
N ALA A 477 -27.68 -20.19 -20.71
CA ALA A 477 -28.45 -20.87 -19.68
C ALA A 477 -28.26 -20.26 -18.27
N CYS A 478 -27.31 -19.34 -18.10
CA CYS A 478 -27.09 -18.58 -16.87
C CYS A 478 -27.88 -17.26 -16.82
N TYR A 479 -28.46 -16.84 -17.94
CA TYR A 479 -29.26 -15.62 -18.11
C TYR A 479 -30.69 -15.98 -18.44
#